data_AF-A0A819YHS7-F1
#
_entry.id   AF-A0A819YHS7-F1
#
_cell.length_a   1.000
_cell.length_b   1.000
_cell.length_c   1.000
_cell.angle_alpha   90.00
_cell.angle_beta   90.00
_cell.angle_gamma   90.00
#
_symmetry.space_group_name_H-M   'P 1'
#
loop_
_entity.id
_entity.type
_entity.pdbx_description
1 polymer ?
#
loop_
_entity_poly.entity_id
_entity_poly.type
_entity_poly.pdbx_seq_one_letter_code
_entity_poly.pdbx_strand_id
1 'polypeptide(L)'
;MKVFMSGNYIIRSNGTRDTYVSIYKNNFNPFNSSENLLIENDGSISFHYFKRDVFLQVDTTYLIVVTTYYPNQIAKFSITVSNSSRVILKYLKNPINIQLNYPIKLTSQSPTFDRDSQKADFYYEVFQFNIITNGSYILWSESQMGTFGYIYKDNFDPNQPLKNKLFEHSGMCNEEQFKLIVDLQPQVLRQRQLLRPHQRSPAQWHRSIFIG
;
A
#
# COMPACT_ATOMS: atom_id res chain seq x y z
N MET A 1 -17.48 5.84 -2.89
CA MET A 1 -18.92 6.06 -3.06
C MET A 1 -19.56 4.73 -3.45
N LYS A 2 -20.55 4.24 -2.68
CA LYS A 2 -21.29 3.03 -3.06
C LYS A 2 -22.67 3.42 -3.59
N VAL A 3 -23.03 2.86 -4.74
CA VAL A 3 -24.28 3.17 -5.47
C VAL A 3 -25.27 2.01 -5.29
N PHE A 4 -26.48 2.30 -4.83
CA PHE A 4 -27.51 1.30 -4.56
C PHE A 4 -28.59 1.22 -5.64
N MET A 5 -28.52 2.07 -6.67
CA MET A 5 -29.38 1.98 -7.84
C MET A 5 -28.70 2.59 -9.06
N SER A 6 -28.81 1.93 -10.22
CA SER A 6 -28.27 2.47 -11.45
C SER A 6 -29.02 3.74 -11.87
N GLY A 7 -28.30 4.72 -12.41
CA GLY A 7 -28.92 5.96 -12.89
C GLY A 7 -27.95 7.11 -13.07
N ASN A 8 -28.49 8.26 -13.45
CA ASN A 8 -27.76 9.50 -13.64
C ASN A 8 -27.63 10.28 -12.34
N TYR A 9 -26.38 10.57 -11.98
CA TYR A 9 -26.02 11.28 -10.76
C TYR A 9 -25.27 12.55 -11.12
N ILE A 10 -25.65 13.66 -10.47
CA ILE A 10 -24.93 14.92 -10.65
C ILE A 10 -23.90 15.05 -9.55
N ILE A 11 -22.62 15.07 -9.94
CA ILE A 11 -21.50 15.24 -9.02
C ILE A 11 -20.96 16.64 -9.20
N ARG A 12 -20.84 17.39 -8.09
CA ARG A 12 -20.35 18.76 -8.08
C ARG A 12 -19.24 18.94 -7.07
N SER A 13 -18.18 19.63 -7.45
CA SER A 13 -17.27 20.26 -6.48
C SER A 13 -17.65 21.72 -6.28
N ASN A 14 -17.41 22.21 -5.07
CA ASN A 14 -17.52 23.63 -4.76
C ASN A 14 -16.36 24.01 -3.85
N GLY A 15 -15.60 25.04 -4.18
CA GLY A 15 -14.42 25.45 -3.43
C GLY A 15 -14.03 26.88 -3.74
N THR A 16 -13.09 27.41 -2.96
CA THR A 16 -12.58 28.78 -3.11
C THR A 16 -11.44 28.88 -4.14
N ARG A 17 -11.01 27.76 -4.72
CA ARG A 17 -9.96 27.64 -5.75
C ARG A 17 -10.31 26.51 -6.72
N ASP A 18 -9.65 26.51 -7.87
CA ASP A 18 -9.77 25.47 -8.88
C ASP A 18 -9.42 24.07 -8.36
N THR A 19 -10.43 23.20 -8.36
CA THR A 19 -10.27 21.77 -8.12
C THR A 19 -10.29 21.01 -9.45
N TYR A 20 -9.39 20.06 -9.60
CA TYR A 20 -9.49 19.04 -10.65
C TYR A 20 -10.14 17.79 -10.05
N VAL A 21 -11.16 17.24 -10.72
CA VAL A 21 -11.94 16.12 -10.19
C VAL A 21 -11.98 15.02 -11.23
N SER A 22 -11.62 13.81 -10.79
CA SER A 22 -11.69 12.58 -11.58
C SER A 22 -12.53 11.55 -10.84
N ILE A 23 -13.29 10.76 -11.58
CA ILE A 23 -14.13 9.69 -11.06
C ILE A 23 -13.64 8.37 -11.64
N TYR A 24 -13.39 7.42 -10.76
CA TYR A 24 -12.89 6.09 -11.10
C TYR A 24 -13.90 5.01 -10.74
N LYS A 25 -13.96 3.95 -11.55
CA LYS A 25 -14.76 2.75 -11.28
C LYS A 25 -13.92 1.76 -10.47
N ASN A 26 -14.48 1.21 -9.40
CA ASN A 26 -13.91 0.18 -8.52
C ASN A 26 -12.68 0.59 -7.68
N ASN A 27 -11.59 1.01 -8.32
CA ASN A 27 -10.32 1.35 -7.65
C ASN A 27 -9.69 2.62 -8.28
N PHE A 28 -8.64 3.14 -7.65
CA PHE A 28 -7.81 4.22 -8.18
C PHE A 28 -6.34 3.83 -8.02
N ASN A 29 -5.56 3.92 -9.10
CA ASN A 29 -4.13 3.67 -9.11
C ASN A 29 -3.37 5.01 -9.27
N PRO A 30 -2.65 5.51 -8.25
CA PRO A 30 -1.95 6.78 -8.35
C PRO A 30 -0.74 6.75 -9.31
N PHE A 31 -0.28 5.56 -9.72
CA PHE A 31 0.82 5.39 -10.68
C PHE A 31 0.34 5.19 -12.12
N ASN A 32 -0.97 4.96 -12.30
CA ASN A 32 -1.62 4.87 -13.60
C ASN A 32 -3.00 5.53 -13.53
N SER A 33 -3.02 6.86 -13.62
CA SER A 33 -4.24 7.67 -13.46
C SER A 33 -5.28 7.46 -14.58
N SER A 34 -4.94 6.75 -15.65
CA SER A 34 -5.91 6.39 -16.69
C SER A 34 -6.64 5.08 -16.38
N GLU A 35 -6.11 4.26 -15.47
CA GLU A 35 -6.71 2.98 -15.11
C GLU A 35 -8.06 3.18 -14.43
N ASN A 36 -9.11 2.55 -14.97
CA ASN A 36 -10.48 2.62 -14.46
C ASN A 36 -11.08 4.04 -14.37
N LEU A 37 -10.45 5.01 -15.04
CA LEU A 37 -10.98 6.36 -15.16
C LEU A 37 -12.30 6.34 -15.94
N LEU A 38 -13.34 6.91 -15.34
CA LEU A 38 -14.67 7.01 -15.96
C LEU A 38 -14.88 8.38 -16.60
N ILE A 39 -14.55 9.43 -15.86
CA ILE A 39 -14.70 10.82 -16.29
C ILE A 39 -13.79 11.70 -15.43
N GLU A 40 -13.29 12.78 -16.03
CA GLU A 40 -12.55 13.82 -15.35
C GLU A 40 -12.97 15.21 -15.83
N ASN A 41 -12.46 16.24 -15.17
CA ASN A 41 -12.70 17.61 -15.57
C ASN A 41 -12.06 17.87 -16.95
N ASP A 42 -12.84 18.37 -17.91
CA ASP A 42 -12.41 18.55 -19.32
C ASP A 42 -11.62 19.85 -19.58
N GLY A 43 -11.04 20.43 -18.52
CA GLY A 43 -10.06 21.51 -18.66
C GLY A 43 -10.59 22.87 -19.09
N SER A 44 -11.90 23.13 -19.06
CA SER A 44 -12.38 24.50 -19.33
C SER A 44 -12.01 25.44 -18.18
N ILE A 45 -11.05 26.33 -18.43
CA ILE A 45 -10.43 27.30 -17.50
C ILE A 45 -11.47 28.27 -16.88
N SER A 46 -12.68 28.35 -17.44
CA SER A 46 -13.71 29.34 -17.07
C SER A 46 -14.57 28.97 -15.87
N PHE A 47 -14.51 27.73 -15.36
CA PHE A 47 -15.37 27.30 -14.26
C PHE A 47 -14.56 26.71 -13.12
N HIS A 48 -14.45 27.45 -12.02
CA HIS A 48 -13.75 27.05 -10.79
C HIS A 48 -14.43 25.89 -10.02
N TYR A 49 -15.30 25.13 -10.68
CA TYR A 49 -16.08 24.06 -10.09
C TYR A 49 -16.28 22.92 -11.10
N PHE A 50 -16.19 21.69 -10.61
CA PHE A 50 -16.60 20.51 -11.36
C PHE A 50 -18.11 20.36 -11.26
N LYS A 51 -18.78 20.10 -12.39
CA LYS A 51 -20.18 19.66 -12.43
C LYS A 51 -20.37 18.72 -13.61
N ARG A 52 -20.68 17.46 -13.32
CA ARG A 52 -20.98 16.44 -14.33
C ARG A 52 -22.19 15.62 -13.97
N ASP A 53 -22.95 15.27 -15.01
CA ASP A 53 -23.95 14.21 -14.96
C ASP A 53 -23.28 12.91 -15.41
N VAL A 54 -23.39 11.86 -14.59
CA VAL A 54 -22.67 10.61 -14.78
C VAL A 54 -23.62 9.44 -14.53
N PHE A 55 -23.70 8.53 -15.48
CA PHE A 55 -24.40 7.27 -15.28
C PHE A 55 -23.57 6.32 -14.42
N LEU A 56 -24.11 5.92 -13.27
CA LEU A 56 -23.46 5.00 -12.34
C LEU A 56 -24.28 3.71 -12.23
N GLN A 57 -23.60 2.57 -12.08
CA GLN A 57 -24.19 1.25 -11.96
C GLN A 57 -24.40 0.88 -10.49
N VAL A 58 -25.51 0.20 -10.20
CA VAL A 58 -25.79 -0.41 -8.88
C VAL A 58 -24.69 -1.40 -8.49
N ASP A 59 -24.48 -1.54 -7.18
CA ASP A 59 -23.48 -2.44 -6.56
C ASP A 59 -22.03 -2.19 -7.01
N THR A 60 -21.80 -1.07 -7.68
CA THR A 60 -20.47 -0.62 -8.08
C THR A 60 -19.95 0.41 -7.08
N THR A 61 -18.67 0.28 -6.74
CA THR A 61 -17.97 1.29 -5.95
C THR A 61 -17.29 2.27 -6.90
N TYR A 62 -17.43 3.56 -6.64
CA TYR A 62 -16.75 4.61 -7.39
C TYR A 62 -15.88 5.44 -6.45
N LEU A 63 -14.73 5.88 -6.94
CA LEU A 63 -13.85 6.80 -6.22
C LEU A 63 -13.93 8.17 -6.87
N ILE A 64 -14.11 9.20 -6.06
CA ILE A 64 -14.01 10.60 -6.48
C ILE A 64 -12.67 11.09 -5.96
N VAL A 65 -11.72 11.33 -6.87
CA VAL A 65 -10.41 11.87 -6.55
C VAL A 65 -10.43 13.35 -6.87
N VAL A 66 -10.08 14.17 -5.88
CA VAL A 66 -10.05 15.63 -6.00
C VAL A 66 -8.61 16.08 -5.78
N THR A 67 -8.06 16.80 -6.75
CA THR A 67 -6.73 17.40 -6.68
C THR A 67 -6.82 18.91 -6.89
N THR A 68 -5.72 19.62 -6.61
CA THR A 68 -5.59 21.02 -6.99
C THR A 68 -5.30 21.11 -8.48
N TYR A 69 -5.85 22.12 -9.15
CA TYR A 69 -5.50 22.36 -10.56
C TYR A 69 -4.05 22.83 -10.71
N TYR A 70 -3.60 23.71 -9.81
CA TYR A 70 -2.22 24.16 -9.72
C TYR A 70 -1.46 23.45 -8.58
N PRO A 71 -0.15 23.22 -8.72
CA PRO A 71 0.65 22.60 -7.67
C PRO A 71 0.71 23.46 -6.40
N ASN A 72 0.86 22.80 -5.24
CA ASN A 72 1.10 23.41 -3.93
C ASN A 72 0.02 24.41 -3.46
N GLN A 73 -1.22 24.24 -3.91
CA GLN A 73 -2.35 25.06 -3.43
C GLN A 73 -3.00 24.44 -2.20
N ILE A 74 -3.48 25.30 -1.29
CA ILE A 74 -4.29 24.89 -0.14
C ILE A 74 -5.63 25.63 -0.24
N ALA A 75 -6.73 24.88 -0.20
CA ALA A 75 -8.07 25.43 -0.25
C ALA A 75 -9.08 24.53 0.44
N LYS A 76 -10.16 25.15 0.92
CA LYS A 76 -11.36 24.42 1.36
C LYS A 76 -12.21 24.12 0.13
N PHE A 77 -12.73 22.89 0.08
CA PHE A 77 -13.68 22.46 -0.94
C PHE A 77 -14.71 21.53 -0.31
N SER A 78 -15.78 21.27 -1.06
CA SER A 78 -16.83 20.31 -0.74
C SER A 78 -17.20 19.54 -2.01
N ILE A 79 -17.68 18.32 -1.81
CA ILE A 79 -18.24 17.49 -2.88
C ILE A 79 -19.70 17.22 -2.54
N THR A 80 -20.55 17.45 -3.52
CA THR A 80 -21.97 17.12 -3.43
C THR A 80 -22.34 16.16 -4.55
N VAL A 81 -23.16 15.18 -4.21
CA VAL A 81 -23.77 14.27 -5.17
C VAL A 81 -25.27 14.49 -5.06
N SER A 82 -25.92 14.86 -6.16
CA SER A 82 -27.37 15.06 -6.22
C SER A 82 -28.05 13.85 -6.88
N ASN A 83 -29.33 13.64 -6.57
CA ASN A 83 -30.04 12.35 -6.65
C ASN A 83 -29.55 11.33 -5.58
N SER A 84 -29.04 11.83 -4.45
CA SER A 84 -28.30 11.08 -3.41
C SER A 84 -29.12 10.18 -2.49
N SER A 85 -30.44 10.07 -2.62
CA SER A 85 -31.25 9.18 -1.77
C SER A 85 -30.87 7.69 -1.89
N ARG A 86 -29.91 7.37 -2.77
CA ARG A 86 -29.48 6.02 -3.14
C ARG A 86 -27.96 5.84 -3.17
N VAL A 87 -27.21 6.71 -2.46
CA VAL A 87 -25.74 6.71 -2.46
C VAL A 87 -25.20 6.91 -1.06
N ILE A 88 -24.15 6.17 -0.71
CA ILE A 88 -23.34 6.44 0.48
C ILE A 88 -21.98 7.02 0.06
N LEU A 89 -21.74 8.26 0.48
CA LEU A 89 -20.45 8.93 0.41
C LEU A 89 -19.68 8.66 1.69
N LYS A 90 -18.56 7.95 1.56
CA LYS A 90 -17.59 7.76 2.64
C LYS A 90 -16.35 8.56 2.29
N TYR A 91 -16.00 9.53 3.13
CA TYR A 91 -14.71 10.19 3.05
C TYR A 91 -13.65 9.18 3.45
N LEU A 92 -12.82 8.79 2.48
CA LEU A 92 -11.62 8.01 2.76
C LEU A 92 -10.58 9.02 3.21
N LYS A 93 -10.44 9.18 4.53
CA LYS A 93 -9.33 9.94 5.11
C LYS A 93 -8.06 9.17 4.74
N ASN A 94 -7.43 9.61 3.65
CA ASN A 94 -6.26 9.06 2.97
C ASN A 94 -6.45 7.70 2.25
N PRO A 95 -6.15 7.57 0.95
CA PRO A 95 -5.29 6.46 0.52
C PRO A 95 -3.91 6.77 1.12
N ILE A 96 -3.63 6.30 2.33
CA ILE A 96 -2.44 6.75 3.04
C ILE A 96 -1.21 6.21 2.30
N ASN A 97 -0.50 7.09 1.59
CA ASN A 97 0.94 6.94 1.40
C ASN A 97 1.55 7.06 2.81
N ILE A 98 1.52 5.98 3.60
CA ILE A 98 2.22 5.93 4.88
C ILE A 98 3.69 5.80 4.51
N GLN A 99 4.37 6.93 4.44
CA GLN A 99 5.82 6.93 4.44
C GLN A 99 6.28 6.76 5.89
N LEU A 100 6.77 5.57 6.22
CA LEU A 100 7.44 5.31 7.49
C LEU A 100 8.94 5.56 7.28
N ASN A 101 9.47 6.57 7.96
CA ASN A 101 10.89 6.86 7.94
C ASN A 101 11.50 6.39 9.26
N TYR A 102 12.45 5.46 9.19
CA TYR A 102 13.21 4.97 10.34
C TYR A 102 14.67 5.48 10.23
N PRO A 103 15.07 6.48 11.04
CA PRO A 103 16.41 7.05 10.97
C PRO A 103 17.43 6.13 11.65
N ILE A 104 18.24 5.43 10.86
CA ILE A 104 19.16 4.41 11.36
C ILE A 104 20.55 4.59 10.76
N LYS A 105 21.55 4.12 11.50
CA LYS A 105 22.96 4.25 11.16
C LYS A 105 23.62 2.88 11.25
N LEU A 106 24.19 2.42 10.13
CA LEU A 106 25.16 1.33 10.14
C LEU A 106 26.44 1.82 10.82
N THR A 107 26.99 1.02 11.73
CA THR A 107 28.23 1.34 12.45
C THR A 107 29.19 0.16 12.39
N SER A 108 30.44 0.35 12.84
CA SER A 108 31.40 -0.75 12.99
C SER A 108 31.00 -1.80 14.03
N GLN A 109 29.90 -1.58 14.77
CA GLN A 109 29.31 -2.53 15.70
C GLN A 109 28.09 -3.25 15.11
N SER A 110 27.60 -2.84 13.94
CA SER A 110 26.50 -3.55 13.27
C SER A 110 26.96 -4.97 12.91
N PRO A 111 26.05 -5.96 12.89
CA PRO A 111 26.39 -7.31 12.48
C PRO A 111 26.76 -7.34 10.99
N THR A 112 27.56 -8.31 10.59
CA THR A 112 27.98 -8.52 9.19
C THR A 112 27.43 -9.81 8.62
N PHE A 113 27.27 -9.87 7.30
CA PHE A 113 26.99 -11.11 6.58
C PHE A 113 27.64 -11.11 5.19
N ASP A 114 27.88 -12.31 4.65
CA ASP A 114 28.31 -12.48 3.26
C ASP A 114 27.08 -12.44 2.35
N ARG A 115 27.05 -11.51 1.41
CA ARG A 115 25.90 -11.33 0.51
C ARG A 115 25.84 -12.37 -0.60
N ASP A 116 27.00 -12.67 -1.19
CA ASP A 116 27.09 -13.28 -2.53
C ASP A 116 28.09 -14.45 -2.57
N SER A 117 28.39 -15.05 -1.41
CA SER A 117 29.45 -16.06 -1.26
C SER A 117 30.85 -15.55 -1.64
N GLN A 118 31.04 -14.23 -1.64
CA GLN A 118 32.30 -13.58 -2.01
C GLN A 118 33.23 -13.33 -0.82
N LYS A 119 32.92 -13.87 0.38
CA LYS A 119 33.70 -13.72 1.62
C LYS A 119 33.97 -12.26 1.97
N ALA A 120 32.95 -11.41 1.85
CA ALA A 120 33.02 -10.04 2.31
C ALA A 120 32.04 -9.82 3.45
N ASP A 121 32.51 -9.19 4.52
CA ASP A 121 31.71 -8.85 5.70
C ASP A 121 30.96 -7.53 5.46
N PHE A 122 29.66 -7.62 5.17
CA PHE A 122 28.83 -6.46 4.92
C PHE A 122 27.92 -6.16 6.10
N TYR A 123 28.04 -4.96 6.67
CA TYR A 123 27.18 -4.50 7.75
C TYR A 123 25.70 -4.47 7.33
N TYR A 124 24.82 -4.93 8.21
CA TYR A 124 23.38 -4.94 7.94
C TYR A 124 22.54 -4.54 9.16
N GLU A 125 21.31 -4.14 8.87
CA GLU A 125 20.21 -3.95 9.83
C GLU A 125 18.96 -4.62 9.27
N VAL A 126 18.08 -5.12 10.14
CA VAL A 126 16.87 -5.86 9.73
C VAL A 126 15.61 -5.15 10.24
N PHE A 127 14.67 -4.93 9.32
CA PHE A 127 13.37 -4.35 9.63
C PHE A 127 12.26 -5.34 9.29
N GLN A 128 11.43 -5.64 10.28
CA GLN A 128 10.21 -6.41 10.06
C GLN A 128 9.02 -5.48 9.86
N PHE A 129 8.27 -5.70 8.79
CA PHE A 129 6.99 -5.04 8.55
C PHE A 129 5.93 -6.08 8.16
N ASN A 130 4.68 -5.82 8.53
CA ASN A 130 3.55 -6.68 8.20
C ASN A 130 2.71 -6.04 7.10
N ILE A 131 2.41 -6.81 6.05
CA ILE A 131 1.49 -6.38 4.99
C ILE A 131 0.07 -6.62 5.45
N ILE A 132 -0.72 -5.55 5.56
CA ILE A 132 -2.12 -5.60 6.00
C ILE A 132 -3.12 -5.46 4.84
N THR A 133 -2.66 -5.00 3.67
CA THR A 133 -3.46 -4.80 2.47
C THR A 133 -2.69 -5.29 1.24
N ASN A 134 -3.38 -5.81 0.23
CA ASN A 134 -2.75 -6.06 -1.07
C ASN A 134 -2.37 -4.72 -1.71
N GLY A 135 -1.21 -4.65 -2.36
CA GLY A 135 -0.84 -3.49 -3.17
C GLY A 135 0.63 -3.45 -3.58
N SER A 136 0.98 -2.42 -4.34
CA SER A 136 2.35 -2.08 -4.70
C SER A 136 2.97 -1.22 -3.60
N TYR A 137 4.17 -1.58 -3.17
CA TYR A 137 4.93 -0.91 -2.12
C TYR A 137 6.25 -0.40 -2.70
N ILE A 138 6.63 0.81 -2.29
CA ILE A 138 7.93 1.40 -2.60
C ILE A 138 8.78 1.38 -1.33
N LEU A 139 9.88 0.65 -1.35
CA LEU A 139 10.88 0.64 -0.29
C LEU A 139 12.16 1.22 -0.86
N TRP A 140 12.70 2.24 -0.20
CA TRP A 140 13.90 2.91 -0.68
C TRP A 140 14.70 3.44 0.50
N SER A 141 15.98 3.71 0.27
CA SER A 141 16.88 4.30 1.25
C SER A 141 17.28 5.71 0.88
N GLU A 142 17.48 6.54 1.89
CA GLU A 142 18.18 7.81 1.77
C GLU A 142 19.42 7.74 2.65
N SER A 143 20.60 7.81 2.05
CA SER A 143 21.86 7.66 2.78
C SER A 143 23.00 8.39 2.08
N GLN A 144 24.05 8.66 2.84
CA GLN A 144 25.31 9.23 2.32
C GLN A 144 26.26 8.14 1.77
N MET A 145 25.90 6.86 1.91
CA MET A 145 26.66 5.72 1.42
C MET A 145 25.83 4.89 0.45
N GLY A 146 26.49 4.13 -0.42
CA GLY A 146 25.83 3.14 -1.24
C GLY A 146 25.12 2.07 -0.40
N THR A 147 23.86 1.79 -0.72
CA THR A 147 23.03 0.85 0.03
C THR A 147 22.47 -0.24 -0.87
N PHE A 148 22.33 -1.43 -0.29
CA PHE A 148 21.68 -2.57 -0.92
C PHE A 148 20.43 -2.92 -0.12
N GLY A 149 19.32 -3.07 -0.81
CA GLY A 149 18.04 -3.45 -0.22
C GLY A 149 17.72 -4.89 -0.55
N TYR A 150 17.26 -5.63 0.46
CA TYR A 150 16.76 -6.99 0.32
C TYR A 150 15.38 -7.09 0.98
N ILE A 151 14.47 -7.86 0.38
CA ILE A 151 13.19 -8.22 0.99
C ILE A 151 13.16 -9.72 1.17
N TYR A 152 12.95 -10.16 2.41
CA TYR A 152 12.82 -11.56 2.77
C TYR A 152 11.38 -11.88 3.19
N LYS A 153 10.94 -13.10 2.89
CA LYS A 153 9.68 -13.63 3.40
C LYS A 153 9.92 -14.31 4.75
N ASP A 154 9.07 -14.01 5.73
CA ASP A 154 9.05 -14.61 7.07
C ASP A 154 10.28 -14.29 7.94
N ASN A 155 11.49 -14.69 7.52
CA ASN A 155 12.72 -14.44 8.27
C ASN A 155 13.95 -14.23 7.36
N PHE A 156 14.97 -13.62 7.95
CA PHE A 156 16.33 -13.52 7.40
C PHE A 156 17.29 -14.30 8.29
N ASP A 157 18.17 -15.11 7.67
CA ASP A 157 19.27 -15.81 8.33
C ASP A 157 20.58 -15.38 7.66
N PRO A 158 21.49 -14.69 8.38
CA PRO A 158 22.75 -14.20 7.80
C PRO A 158 23.68 -15.33 7.35
N ASN A 159 23.50 -16.56 7.83
CA ASN A 159 24.27 -17.73 7.37
C ASN A 159 23.68 -18.38 6.11
N GLN A 160 22.44 -18.01 5.74
CA GLN A 160 21.72 -18.50 4.56
C GLN A 160 21.07 -17.32 3.82
N PRO A 161 21.83 -16.34 3.35
CA PRO A 161 21.34 -15.07 2.81
C PRO A 161 20.51 -15.19 1.52
N LEU A 162 20.56 -16.34 0.84
CA LEU A 162 19.73 -16.61 -0.33
C LEU A 162 18.36 -17.20 0.05
N LYS A 163 18.24 -17.76 1.26
CA LYS A 163 17.00 -18.40 1.71
C LYS A 163 15.94 -17.34 1.98
N ASN A 164 14.72 -17.60 1.52
CA ASN A 164 13.55 -16.73 1.68
C ASN A 164 13.67 -15.33 1.05
N LYS A 165 14.74 -15.02 0.32
CA LYS A 165 14.88 -13.76 -0.40
C LYS A 165 13.84 -13.69 -1.52
N LEU A 166 13.07 -12.61 -1.55
CA LEU A 166 12.04 -12.34 -2.57
C LEU A 166 12.54 -11.35 -3.61
N PHE A 167 13.17 -10.26 -3.15
CA PHE A 167 13.59 -9.16 -3.99
C PHE A 167 14.92 -8.61 -3.51
N GLU A 168 15.69 -8.02 -4.43
CA GLU A 168 16.93 -7.32 -4.13
C GLU A 168 17.14 -6.15 -5.08
N HIS A 169 17.82 -5.12 -4.61
CA HIS A 169 18.25 -3.99 -5.44
C HIS A 169 19.55 -3.41 -4.91
N SER A 170 20.55 -3.30 -5.79
CA SER A 170 21.92 -2.92 -5.46
C SER A 170 22.21 -1.42 -5.51
N GLY A 171 21.23 -0.61 -5.93
CA GLY A 171 21.39 0.84 -6.09
C GLY A 171 22.29 1.26 -7.27
N MET A 172 22.88 0.29 -7.99
CA MET A 172 23.91 0.50 -9.02
C MET A 172 23.40 1.08 -10.35
N CYS A 173 22.27 1.78 -10.35
CA CYS A 173 21.80 2.44 -11.56
C CYS A 173 21.56 3.94 -11.37
N ASN A 174 21.18 4.44 -10.18
CA ASN A 174 20.88 5.86 -10.00
C ASN A 174 21.06 6.26 -8.50
N GLU A 175 22.13 6.97 -8.13
CA GLU A 175 22.33 7.60 -6.79
C GLU A 175 22.87 6.71 -5.65
N GLU A 176 23.31 5.48 -5.94
CA GLU A 176 23.83 4.51 -4.95
C GLU A 176 22.81 4.10 -3.87
N GLN A 177 21.54 4.48 -3.99
CA GLN A 177 20.48 4.10 -3.07
C GLN A 177 19.62 2.97 -3.63
N PHE A 178 19.17 2.05 -2.77
CA PHE A 178 18.21 1.04 -3.23
C PHE A 178 16.82 1.64 -3.39
N LYS A 179 16.08 1.18 -4.40
CA LYS A 179 14.66 1.46 -4.58
C LYS A 179 13.95 0.24 -5.16
N LEU A 180 13.10 -0.37 -4.35
CA LEU A 180 12.30 -1.54 -4.69
C LEU A 180 10.85 -1.11 -4.88
N ILE A 181 10.27 -1.45 -6.03
CA ILE A 181 8.84 -1.32 -6.31
C ILE A 181 8.30 -2.73 -6.44
N VAL A 182 7.50 -3.17 -5.46
CA VAL A 182 7.12 -4.59 -5.31
C VAL A 182 5.65 -4.74 -4.98
N ASP A 183 5.00 -5.73 -5.57
CA ASP A 183 3.63 -6.11 -5.23
C ASP A 183 3.64 -7.12 -4.09
N LEU A 184 3.02 -6.76 -2.97
CA LEU A 184 2.96 -7.59 -1.77
C LEU A 184 1.51 -7.85 -1.33
N GLN A 185 1.30 -9.01 -0.69
CA GLN A 185 0.00 -9.46 -0.20
C GLN A 185 0.09 -9.79 1.30
N PRO A 186 -0.99 -9.61 2.08
CA PRO A 186 -1.02 -9.98 3.48
C PRO A 186 -0.68 -11.45 3.68
N GLN A 187 0.10 -11.72 4.70
CA GLN A 187 0.25 -13.08 5.16
C GLN A 187 -1.09 -13.57 5.69
N VAL A 188 -1.60 -14.66 5.10
CA VAL A 188 -2.75 -15.35 5.67
C VAL A 188 -2.31 -15.91 7.02
N LEU A 189 -2.72 -15.26 8.11
CA LEU A 189 -2.64 -15.85 9.43
C LEU A 189 -3.45 -17.14 9.38
N ARG A 190 -2.78 -18.29 9.22
CA ARG A 190 -3.41 -19.57 9.52
C ARG A 190 -3.70 -19.49 11.02
N GLN A 191 -4.96 -19.23 11.37
CA GLN A 191 -5.45 -19.56 12.69
C GLN A 191 -5.02 -21.00 12.90
N ARG A 192 -4.09 -21.23 13.84
CA ARG A 192 -3.94 -22.55 14.43
C ARG A 192 -5.35 -22.89 14.87
N GLN A 193 -6.00 -23.83 14.18
CA GLN A 193 -7.21 -24.43 14.67
C GLN A 193 -6.83 -24.92 16.06
N LEU A 194 -7.33 -24.22 17.08
CA LEU A 194 -7.40 -24.77 18.42
C LEU A 194 -8.26 -26.01 18.22
N LEU A 195 -7.60 -27.17 18.12
CA LEU A 195 -8.24 -28.46 18.19
C LEU A 195 -9.13 -28.38 19.43
N ARG A 196 -10.44 -28.39 19.20
CA ARG A 196 -11.42 -28.55 20.27
C ARG A 196 -10.97 -29.80 21.03
N PRO A 197 -10.78 -29.75 22.36
CA PRO A 197 -10.51 -30.98 23.08
C PRO A 197 -11.73 -31.87 22.90
N HIS A 198 -11.57 -32.92 22.09
CA HIS A 198 -12.51 -34.02 22.06
C HIS A 198 -12.65 -34.56 23.48
N GLN A 199 -13.89 -34.90 23.80
CA GLN A 199 -14.33 -35.52 25.04
C GLN A 199 -13.30 -36.55 25.53
N ARG A 200 -12.85 -36.37 26.77
CA ARG A 200 -12.07 -37.37 27.50
C ARG A 200 -12.86 -38.68 27.55
N SER A 201 -12.27 -39.76 27.05
CA SER A 201 -12.42 -41.09 27.66
C SER A 201 -11.04 -41.52 28.18
N PRO A 202 -10.95 -42.19 29.35
CA PRO A 202 -9.68 -42.49 29.99
C PRO A 202 -9.16 -43.89 29.65
N ALA A 203 -7.92 -43.96 29.14
CA ALA A 203 -6.97 -45.09 29.14
C ALA A 203 -5.96 -44.81 28.02
N GLN A 204 -4.65 -45.02 28.09
CA GLN A 204 -3.76 -45.70 29.03
C GLN A 204 -2.36 -45.07 28.80
N TRP A 205 -1.54 -45.13 29.82
CA TRP A 205 -0.11 -44.77 29.84
C TRP A 205 0.66 -45.28 28.62
N HIS A 206 1.63 -44.51 28.13
CA HIS A 206 3.03 -44.93 27.95
C HIS A 206 3.95 -43.71 27.75
N ARG A 207 5.13 -43.81 28.37
CA ARG A 207 6.18 -42.80 28.50
C ARG A 207 6.85 -42.51 27.15
N SER A 208 7.37 -41.29 26.96
CA SER A 208 8.80 -41.04 26.66
C SER A 208 9.11 -39.53 26.58
N ILE A 209 10.20 -39.18 27.26
CA ILE A 209 10.92 -37.91 27.27
C ILE A 209 11.85 -37.88 26.05
N PHE A 210 12.08 -36.74 25.41
CA PHE A 210 13.43 -36.38 24.92
C PHE A 210 13.64 -34.87 24.94
N ILE A 211 14.75 -34.50 25.58
CA ILE A 211 15.41 -33.19 25.60
C ILE A 211 16.57 -33.30 24.61
N GLY A 212 16.79 -32.24 23.84
CA GLY A 212 17.92 -32.03 22.94
C GLY A 212 17.81 -30.65 22.32
#